data_AF-A0A367GTC8-F1
#
_entry.id   AF-A0A367GTC8-F1
#
_cell.length_a   1.000
_cell.length_b   1.000
_cell.length_c   1.000
_cell.angle_alpha   90.00
_cell.angle_beta   90.00
_cell.angle_gamma   90.00
#
_symmetry.space_group_name_H-M   'P 1'
#
loop_
_entity.id
_entity.type
_entity.pdbx_description
1 polymer ?
#
loop_
_entity_poly.entity_id
_entity_poly.type
_entity_poly.pdbx_seq_one_letter_code
_entity_poly.pdbx_strand_id
1 'polypeptide(L)' 'MQNADEVRFTILFSTVYASKLVVLAGVAVLAFILGLIVGRPKKTKYDIEGYHDNLHEKNTPNTLSDEDRDYIS' A
#
# COMPACT_ATOMS: atom_id res chain seq x y z
N MET A 1 -0.15 -2.77 40.09
CA MET A 1 -0.86 -1.81 39.21
C MET A 1 -1.18 -2.53 37.92
N GLN A 2 -2.44 -2.91 37.71
CA GLN A 2 -2.89 -3.64 36.53
C GLN A 2 -3.99 -2.79 35.88
N ASN A 3 -3.89 -2.53 34.57
CA ASN A 3 -4.80 -1.62 33.83
C ASN A 3 -6.20 -2.25 33.58
N ALA A 4 -6.74 -2.94 34.59
CA ALA A 4 -8.03 -3.61 34.55
C ALA A 4 -9.19 -2.70 34.97
N ASP A 5 -8.90 -1.48 35.45
CA ASP A 5 -9.94 -0.51 35.83
C ASP A 5 -10.91 -0.27 34.67
N GLU A 6 -12.17 -0.06 35.04
CA GLU A 6 -13.25 0.21 34.09
C GLU A 6 -13.18 1.62 33.50
N VAL A 7 -13.54 1.71 32.23
CA VAL A 7 -13.77 2.92 31.46
C VAL A 7 -15.21 2.88 30.96
N ARG A 8 -15.93 3.98 31.21
CA ARG A 8 -17.33 4.13 30.83
C ARG A 8 -17.46 4.80 29.47
N PHE A 9 -18.28 4.22 28.62
CA PHE A 9 -18.67 4.78 27.34
C PHE A 9 -20.19 4.93 27.28
N THR A 10 -20.66 6.12 26.95
CA THR A 10 -22.06 6.36 26.66
C THR A 10 -22.23 6.42 25.14
N ILE A 11 -22.92 5.43 24.58
CA ILE A 11 -23.22 5.34 23.16
C ILE A 11 -24.73 5.50 23.01
N LEU A 12 -25.14 6.68 22.53
CA LEU A 12 -26.54 7.09 22.41
C LEU A 12 -27.28 6.94 23.76
N PHE A 13 -28.04 5.86 23.93
CA PHE A 13 -28.87 5.56 25.10
C PHE A 13 -28.32 4.41 25.97
N SER A 14 -27.14 3.87 25.63
CA SER A 14 -26.54 2.72 26.33
C SER A 14 -25.22 3.10 26.99
N THR A 15 -25.02 2.62 28.21
CA THR A 15 -23.74 2.72 28.93
C THR A 15 -23.02 1.39 28.85
N VAL A 16 -21.80 1.40 28.30
CA VAL A 16 -20.94 0.22 28.17
C VAL A 16 -19.68 0.45 28.99
N TYR A 17 -19.22 -0.61 29.64
CA TYR A 17 -18.02 -0.63 30.46
C TYR A 17 -16.98 -1.51 29.79
N ALA A 18 -15.77 -0.99 29.63
CA ALA A 18 -14.63 -1.75 29.12
C ALA A 18 -13.40 -1.48 29.98
N SER A 19 -12.52 -2.46 30.14
CA SER A 19 -11.27 -2.22 30.88
C SER A 19 -10.36 -1.29 30.08
N LYS A 20 -9.55 -0.49 30.78
CA LYS A 20 -8.52 0.37 30.13
C LYS A 20 -7.64 -0.42 29.16
N LEU A 21 -7.32 -1.67 29.51
CA LEU A 21 -6.55 -2.56 28.64
C LEU A 21 -7.24 -2.83 27.30
N VAL A 22 -8.54 -3.17 27.31
CA VAL A 22 -9.31 -3.42 26.09
C VAL A 22 -9.42 -2.17 25.24
N VAL A 23 -9.63 -1.00 25.87
CA VAL A 23 -9.69 0.28 25.16
C VAL A 23 -8.36 0.59 24.47
N LEU A 24 -7.23 0.46 25.18
CA LEU A 24 -5.90 0.72 24.62
C LEU A 24 -5.57 -0.24 23.48
N ALA A 25 -5.88 -1.53 23.63
CA ALA A 25 -5.69 -2.52 22.58
C ALA A 25 -6.53 -2.18 21.34
N GLY A 26 -7.80 -1.79 21.51
CA GLY A 26 -8.67 -1.38 20.43
C GLY A 26 -8.13 -0.16 19.66
N VAL A 27 -7.68 0.87 20.39
CA VAL A 27 -7.07 2.07 19.78
C VAL A 27 -5.79 1.72 19.02
N ALA A 28 -4.93 0.86 19.58
CA ALA A 28 -3.70 0.44 18.93
C ALA A 28 -3.97 -0.31 17.61
N VAL A 29 -4.95 -1.22 17.59
CA VAL A 29 -5.35 -1.96 16.38
C VAL A 29 -5.91 -1.00 15.32
N LEU A 30 -6.78 -0.06 15.71
CA LEU A 30 -7.34 0.92 14.78
C LEU A 30 -6.26 1.82 14.17
N ALA A 31 -5.36 2.34 15.00
CA ALA A 31 -4.23 3.16 14.54
C ALA A 31 -3.31 2.38 13.60
N PHE A 32 -3.05 1.10 13.89
CA PHE A 32 -2.27 0.23 13.02
C PHE A 32 -2.94 0.03 11.65
N ILE A 33 -4.23 -0.29 11.61
CA ILE A 33 -4.97 -0.44 10.35
C ILE A 33 -4.96 0.85 9.54
N LEU A 34 -5.22 1.99 10.18
CA LEU A 34 -5.14 3.30 9.52
C LEU A 34 -3.72 3.57 8.99
N GLY A 35 -2.70 3.25 9.78
CA GLY A 35 -1.31 3.34 9.38
C GLY A 35 -0.98 2.50 8.15
N LEU A 36 -1.51 1.26 8.07
CA LEU A 36 -1.34 0.41 6.89
C LEU A 36 -2.04 0.98 5.65
N ILE A 37 -3.26 1.51 5.81
CA ILE A 37 -4.02 2.10 4.69
C ILE A 37 -3.31 3.35 4.16
N VAL A 38 -2.89 4.25 5.07
CA VAL A 38 -2.21 5.51 4.72
C VAL A 38 -0.79 5.25 4.21
N GLY A 39 -0.08 4.31 4.82
CA GLY A 39 1.30 3.96 4.48
C GLY A 39 1.42 3.10 3.22
N ARG A 40 0.32 2.54 2.68
CA ARG A 40 0.37 1.71 1.47
C ARG A 40 0.78 2.56 0.26
N PRO A 41 1.96 2.32 -0.35
CA PRO A 41 2.38 3.07 -1.52
C PRO A 41 1.42 2.82 -2.68
N LYS A 42 0.82 3.90 -3.23
CA LYS A 42 -0.15 3.82 -4.34
C LYS A 42 0.47 3.39 -5.67
N LYS A 43 1.77 3.60 -5.86
CA LYS A 43 2.53 3.20 -7.05
C LYS A 43 3.91 2.73 -6.59
N THR A 44 4.31 1.53 -6.98
CA THR A 44 5.72 1.15 -7.04
C THR A 44 6.38 2.18 -7.96
N LYS A 45 7.30 2.99 -7.42
CA LYS A 45 7.91 4.11 -8.16
C LYS A 45 8.63 3.66 -9.43
N TYR A 46 8.91 2.37 -9.59
CA TYR A 46 9.47 1.78 -10.80
C TYR A 46 8.86 0.40 -10.98
N ASP A 47 7.94 0.27 -11.93
CA ASP A 47 7.60 -1.01 -12.53
C ASP A 47 8.62 -1.26 -13.65
N ILE A 48 9.81 -1.72 -13.26
CA ILE A 48 10.90 -2.02 -14.21
C ILE A 48 10.46 -3.15 -15.13
N GLU A 49 9.71 -4.14 -14.63
CA GLU A 49 9.18 -5.24 -15.44
C GLU A 49 8.18 -4.73 -16.50
N GLY A 50 7.22 -3.89 -16.12
CA GLY A 50 6.27 -3.29 -17.06
C GLY A 50 6.92 -2.34 -18.07
N TYR A 51 8.01 -1.65 -17.73
CA TYR A 51 8.72 -0.78 -18.67
C TYR A 51 9.49 -1.59 -19.73
N HIS A 52 10.06 -2.74 -19.35
CA HIS A 52 10.74 -3.65 -20.28
C HIS A 52 9.75 -4.36 -21.21
N ASP A 53 8.57 -4.75 -20.73
CA ASP A 53 7.55 -5.40 -21.57
C ASP A 53 6.98 -4.49 -22.67
N ASN A 54 6.87 -3.18 -22.41
CA ASN A 54 6.45 -2.20 -23.43
C ASN A 54 7.56 -1.83 -24.43
N LEU A 55 8.83 -1.99 -24.06
CA LEU A 55 9.98 -1.74 -24.95
C LEU A 55 10.30 -2.92 -25.87
N HIS A 56 9.83 -4.12 -25.54
CA HIS A 56 10.05 -5.34 -26.30
C HIS A 56 8.78 -5.83 -27.01
N GLU A 57 7.93 -4.91 -27.50
CA GLU A 57 6.84 -5.27 -28.39
C GLU A 57 7.41 -5.92 -29.67
N LYS A 58 7.32 -7.25 -29.67
CA LYS A 58 8.09 -8.22 -30.48
C LYS A 58 7.61 -8.31 -31.93
N ASN A 59 7.23 -7.20 -32.57
CA ASN A 59 6.61 -7.18 -33.90
C ASN A 59 7.19 -6.18 -34.91
N THR A 60 8.29 -5.49 -34.61
CA THR A 60 9.00 -4.69 -35.63
C THR A 60 10.37 -5.32 -35.94
N PRO A 61 10.53 -5.98 -37.10
CA PRO A 61 11.84 -6.52 -37.53
C PRO A 61 12.82 -5.42 -37.99
N ASN A 62 12.52 -4.15 -37.69
CA ASN A 62 13.23 -2.98 -38.20
C ASN A 62 13.91 -2.22 -37.07
N THR A 63 14.90 -2.86 -36.43
CA THR A 63 15.70 -2.26 -35.36
C THR A 63 16.92 -1.47 -35.87
N LEU A 64 17.20 -1.51 -37.18
CA LEU A 64 18.28 -0.74 -37.79
C LEU A 64 17.80 0.66 -38.17
N SER A 65 18.61 1.67 -37.84
CA SER A 65 18.45 3.04 -38.34
C SER A 65 18.67 3.06 -39.86
N ASP A 66 18.14 4.08 -40.54
CA ASP A 66 18.28 4.20 -42.00
C ASP A 66 19.76 4.33 -42.42
N GLU A 67 20.58 4.93 -41.57
CA GLU A 67 22.02 5.09 -41.78
C GLU A 67 22.77 3.75 -41.69
N ASP A 68 22.38 2.87 -40.76
CA ASP A 68 22.98 1.52 -40.61
C ASP A 68 22.66 0.59 -41.78
N ARG A 69 21.55 0.83 -42.50
CA ARG A 69 21.14 0.01 -43.66
C ARG A 69 22.09 0.17 -44.84
N ASP A 70 22.56 1.38 -45.08
CA ASP A 70 23.47 1.69 -46.18
C ASP A 70 24.86 1.05 -45.97
N TYR A 71 25.23 0.70 -44.73
CA TYR A 71 26.50 0.03 -44.45
C TYR A 71 26.49 -1.48 -44.75
N ILE A 72 25.32 -2.11 -44.86
CA ILE A 72 25.19 -3.56 -45.06
C ILE A 72 24.68 -3.95 -46.46
N SER A 73 24.40 -2.97 -47.32
CA SER A 73 24.09 -3.12 -48.76
C SER A 73 25.35 -3.10 -49.62
#